data_AF-A0A1G3C338-F1
#
_entry.id   AF-A0A1G3C338-F1
#
_cell.length_a   1.000
_cell.length_b   1.000
_cell.length_c   1.000
_cell.angle_alpha   90.00
_cell.angle_beta   90.00
_cell.angle_gamma   90.00
#
_symmetry.space_group_name_H-M   'P 1'
#
loop_
_entity.id
_entity.type
_entity.pdbx_description
1 polymer ?
#
loop_
_entity_poly.entity_id
_entity_poly.type
_entity_poly.pdbx_seq_one_letter_code
_entity_poly.pdbx_strand_id
1 'polypeptide(L)'
;MRSGEKKDFLGQLLMEHVSARDEIRNLAGAVNYIYHGKKAKKKIIKIARAYIKFMDKHIRMEEKVLFPWMNKVLTIDEQMSLITKFEAMEKEDIEAGVHEKYTAMIERLEEQLGVCSE
;
A
#
# COMPACT_ATOMS: atom_id res chain seq x y z
N MET A 1 -12.47 -21.51 -6.02
CA MET A 1 -12.09 -21.58 -4.60
C MET A 1 -13.30 -22.01 -3.78
N ARG A 2 -13.10 -23.00 -2.89
CA ARG A 2 -14.09 -23.46 -1.90
C ARG A 2 -14.28 -22.39 -0.80
N SER A 3 -15.34 -22.48 0.00
CA SER A 3 -15.66 -21.47 1.03
C SER A 3 -14.55 -21.32 2.09
N GLY A 4 -13.92 -22.41 2.53
CA GLY A 4 -12.78 -22.37 3.46
C GLY A 4 -11.55 -21.65 2.88
N GLU A 5 -11.17 -22.01 1.65
CA GLU A 5 -10.04 -21.40 0.94
C GLU A 5 -10.20 -19.88 0.75
N LYS A 6 -11.44 -19.40 0.55
CA LYS A 6 -11.74 -17.97 0.43
C LYS A 6 -11.49 -17.22 1.74
N LYS A 7 -11.85 -17.82 2.89
CA LYS A 7 -11.60 -17.23 4.21
C LYS A 7 -10.11 -17.18 4.52
N ASP A 8 -9.38 -18.26 4.20
CA ASP A 8 -7.94 -18.32 4.40
C ASP A 8 -7.21 -17.27 3.54
N PHE A 9 -7.65 -17.09 2.29
CA PHE A 9 -7.10 -16.07 1.40
C PHE A 9 -7.31 -14.64 1.95
N LEU A 10 -8.51 -14.30 2.40
CA LEU A 10 -8.78 -13.00 3.00
C LEU A 10 -7.99 -12.79 4.30
N GLY A 11 -7.88 -13.83 5.13
CA GLY A 11 -7.06 -13.79 6.35
C GLY A 11 -5.58 -13.56 6.05
N GLN A 12 -5.06 -14.20 5.00
CA GLN A 12 -3.70 -13.95 4.52
C GLN A 12 -3.50 -12.50 4.10
N LEU A 13 -4.37 -11.94 3.25
CA LEU A 13 -4.26 -10.55 2.80
C LEU A 13 -4.29 -9.58 3.99
N LEU A 14 -5.14 -9.83 4.99
CA LEU A 14 -5.19 -9.01 6.20
C LEU A 14 -3.88 -9.06 7.00
N MET A 15 -3.27 -10.24 7.12
CA MET A 15 -1.96 -10.40 7.78
C MET A 15 -0.82 -9.75 6.99
N GLU A 16 -0.91 -9.73 5.66
CA GLU A 16 0.04 -9.02 4.81
C GLU A 16 -0.01 -7.51 5.07
N HIS A 17 -1.20 -6.92 5.24
CA HIS A 17 -1.37 -5.52 5.65
C HIS A 17 -0.69 -5.19 6.99
N VAL A 18 -0.77 -6.09 7.98
CA VAL A 18 -0.08 -5.91 9.27
C VAL A 18 1.44 -5.89 9.06
N SER A 19 1.95 -6.85 8.28
CA SER A 19 3.38 -6.97 7.98
C SER A 19 3.92 -5.74 7.23
N ALA A 20 3.16 -5.22 6.26
CA ALA A 20 3.50 -4.00 5.53
C ALA A 20 3.64 -2.78 6.47
N ARG A 21 2.69 -2.61 7.40
CA ARG A 21 2.73 -1.52 8.40
C ARG A 21 3.94 -1.64 9.32
N ASP A 22 4.34 -2.84 9.70
CA ASP A 22 5.53 -3.05 10.52
C ASP A 22 6.82 -2.71 9.76
N GLU A 23 6.91 -3.03 8.48
CA GLU A 23 8.04 -2.60 7.64
C GLU A 23 8.12 -1.07 7.50
N ILE A 24 6.99 -0.38 7.37
CA ILE A 24 6.95 1.10 7.37
C ILE A 24 7.41 1.67 8.71
N ARG A 25 6.99 1.10 9.85
CA ARG A 25 7.46 1.52 11.18
C ARG A 25 8.96 1.32 11.32
N ASN A 26 9.48 0.18 10.85
CA ASN A 26 10.91 -0.12 10.85
C ASN A 26 11.70 0.86 9.97
N LEU A 27 11.15 1.23 8.81
CA LEU A 27 11.75 2.21 7.92
C LEU A 27 11.80 3.60 8.57
N ALA A 28 10.68 4.06 9.15
CA ALA A 28 10.60 5.33 9.87
C ALA A 28 11.63 5.40 11.01
N GLY A 29 11.74 4.34 11.81
CA GLY A 29 12.75 4.23 12.85
C GLY A 29 14.19 4.25 12.30
N ALA A 30 14.44 3.56 11.19
CA ALA A 30 15.78 3.51 10.58
C ALA A 30 16.22 4.86 9.99
N VAL A 31 15.30 5.63 9.42
CA VAL A 31 15.57 6.95 8.83
C VAL A 31 16.09 7.95 9.87
N ASN A 32 15.61 7.90 11.11
CA ASN A 32 16.10 8.75 12.20
C ASN A 32 17.62 8.63 12.46
N TYR A 33 18.23 7.50 12.07
CA TYR A 33 19.65 7.24 12.26
C TYR A 33 20.45 7.30 10.94
N ILE A 34 19.90 7.86 9.86
CA ILE A 34 20.53 7.89 8.53
C ILE A 34 21.94 8.51 8.51
N TYR A 35 22.21 9.46 9.41
CA TYR A 35 23.50 10.16 9.54
C TYR A 35 24.62 9.31 10.16
N HIS A 36 24.33 8.11 10.70
CA HIS A 36 25.32 7.21 11.34
C HIS A 36 26.20 6.44 10.33
N GLY A 37 26.36 7.00 9.12
CA GLY A 37 27.26 6.49 8.09
C GLY A 37 26.70 5.36 7.22
N LYS A 38 27.60 4.70 6.48
CA LYS A 38 27.25 3.79 5.37
C LYS A 38 26.38 2.60 5.79
N LYS A 39 26.56 2.06 7.01
CA LYS A 39 25.77 0.92 7.51
C LYS A 39 24.30 1.30 7.71
N ALA A 40 24.01 2.48 8.26
CA ALA A 40 22.64 2.97 8.44
C ALA A 40 21.93 3.15 7.09
N LYS A 41 22.59 3.77 6.11
CA LYS A 41 22.06 3.91 4.74
C LYS A 41 21.75 2.57 4.09
N LYS A 42 22.64 1.57 4.22
CA LYS A 42 22.40 0.21 3.70
C LYS A 42 21.19 -0.46 4.35
N LYS A 43 20.97 -0.26 5.65
CA LYS A 43 19.80 -0.79 6.36
C LYS A 43 18.50 -0.20 5.82
N ILE A 44 18.44 1.12 5.63
CA ILE A 44 17.27 1.83 5.06
C ILE A 44 16.95 1.28 3.66
N ILE A 45 17.96 1.21 2.78
CA ILE A 45 17.79 0.69 1.42
C ILE A 45 17.26 -0.75 1.43
N LYS A 46 17.77 -1.60 2.34
CA LYS A 46 17.31 -2.98 2.47
C LYS A 46 15.83 -3.06 2.86
N ILE A 47 15.41 -2.28 3.86
CA ILE A 47 14.01 -2.25 4.33
C ILE A 47 13.11 -1.72 3.21
N ALA A 48 13.45 -0.59 2.60
CA ALA A 48 12.65 0.02 1.53
C ALA A 48 12.45 -0.94 0.34
N ARG A 49 13.51 -1.61 -0.12
CA ARG A 49 13.40 -2.59 -1.23
C ARG A 49 12.57 -3.82 -0.86
N ALA A 50 12.66 -4.28 0.38
CA ALA A 50 11.84 -5.39 0.87
C ALA A 50 10.35 -4.99 0.90
N TYR A 51 10.06 -3.80 1.41
CA TYR A 51 8.71 -3.24 1.42
C TYR A 51 8.13 -3.12 0.00
N ILE A 52 8.85 -2.51 -0.94
CA ILE A 52 8.41 -2.36 -2.35
C ILE A 52 8.07 -3.72 -2.94
N LYS A 53 9.01 -4.67 -2.87
CA LYS A 53 8.81 -6.02 -3.43
C LYS A 53 7.60 -6.72 -2.80
N PHE A 54 7.39 -6.53 -1.51
CA PHE A 54 6.26 -7.12 -0.80
C PHE A 54 4.92 -6.51 -1.24
N MET A 55 4.85 -5.18 -1.29
CA MET A 55 3.63 -4.46 -1.70
C MET A 55 3.29 -4.69 -3.17
N ASP A 56 4.27 -4.76 -4.07
CA ASP A 56 4.03 -5.09 -5.49
C ASP A 56 3.34 -6.45 -5.65
N LYS A 57 3.72 -7.42 -4.82
CA LYS A 57 3.08 -8.74 -4.81
C LYS A 57 1.67 -8.67 -4.22
N HIS A 58 1.50 -7.96 -3.11
CA HIS A 58 0.22 -7.78 -2.45
C HIS A 58 -0.81 -7.11 -3.35
N ILE A 59 -0.48 -5.94 -3.92
CA ILE A 59 -1.32 -5.18 -4.84
C ILE A 59 -1.71 -6.04 -6.05
N ARG A 60 -0.77 -6.80 -6.61
CA ARG A 60 -1.07 -7.72 -7.71
C ARG A 60 -2.09 -8.79 -7.33
N MET A 61 -2.06 -9.30 -6.10
CA MET A 61 -3.07 -10.26 -5.63
C MET A 61 -4.44 -9.58 -5.49
N GLU A 62 -4.48 -8.34 -5.02
CA GLU A 62 -5.72 -7.58 -4.94
C GLU A 62 -6.31 -7.33 -6.35
N GLU A 63 -5.51 -6.79 -7.27
CA GLU A 63 -5.94 -6.45 -8.62
C GLU A 63 -6.33 -7.66 -9.48
N LYS A 64 -5.55 -8.74 -9.42
CA LYS A 64 -5.72 -9.89 -10.32
C LYS A 64 -6.64 -10.96 -9.76
N VAL A 65 -6.85 -10.99 -8.44
CA VAL A 65 -7.62 -12.04 -7.78
C VAL A 65 -8.75 -11.48 -6.93
N LEU A 66 -8.46 -10.61 -5.96
CA LEU A 66 -9.48 -10.13 -5.02
C LEU A 66 -10.55 -9.30 -5.72
N PHE A 67 -10.21 -8.21 -6.41
CA PHE A 67 -11.21 -7.33 -7.02
C PHE A 67 -12.06 -8.05 -8.09
N PRO A 68 -11.48 -8.85 -9.00
CA PRO A 68 -12.28 -9.64 -9.95
C PRO A 68 -13.20 -10.65 -9.26
N TRP A 69 -12.79 -11.19 -8.10
CA TRP A 69 -13.64 -12.06 -7.31
C TRP A 69 -14.76 -11.28 -6.62
N MET A 70 -14.47 -10.12 -6.02
CA MET A 70 -15.46 -9.25 -5.39
C MET A 70 -16.54 -8.78 -6.36
N ASN A 71 -16.17 -8.43 -7.60
CA ASN A 71 -17.11 -8.05 -8.67
C ASN A 71 -18.10 -9.15 -9.04
N LYS A 72 -17.80 -10.42 -8.72
CA LYS A 72 -18.70 -11.57 -8.96
C LYS A 72 -19.55 -11.92 -7.75
N VAL A 73 -19.17 -11.47 -6.56
CA VAL A 73 -19.85 -11.82 -5.29
C VAL A 73 -20.77 -10.70 -4.84
N LEU A 74 -20.35 -9.45 -4.98
CA LEU A 74 -21.13 -8.30 -4.54
C LEU A 74 -22.11 -7.85 -5.61
N THR A 75 -23.32 -7.57 -5.17
CA THR A 75 -24.33 -6.87 -5.97
C THR A 75 -23.91 -5.42 -6.23
N ILE A 76 -24.54 -4.78 -7.21
CA ILE A 76 -24.30 -3.36 -7.53
C ILE A 76 -24.60 -2.49 -6.30
N ASP A 77 -25.70 -2.74 -5.59
CA ASP A 77 -26.08 -1.95 -4.42
C ASP A 77 -25.07 -2.07 -3.27
N GLU A 78 -24.51 -3.27 -3.05
CA GLU A 78 -23.44 -3.48 -2.06
C GLU A 78 -22.15 -2.76 -2.45
N GLN A 79 -21.78 -2.79 -3.74
CA GLN A 79 -20.61 -2.04 -4.23
C GLN A 79 -20.81 -0.54 -4.08
N MET A 80 -21.99 -0.01 -4.43
CA MET A 80 -22.33 1.40 -4.21
C MET A 80 -22.27 1.78 -2.73
N SER A 81 -22.79 0.93 -1.85
CA SER A 81 -22.70 1.14 -0.40
C SER A 81 -21.25 1.21 0.10
N LEU A 82 -20.36 0.36 -0.43
CA LEU A 82 -18.94 0.41 -0.10
C LEU A 82 -18.29 1.71 -0.58
N ILE A 83 -18.56 2.13 -1.82
CA ILE A 83 -18.03 3.39 -2.39
C ILE A 83 -18.43 4.57 -1.50
N THR A 84 -19.72 4.70 -1.15
CA THR A 84 -20.18 5.78 -0.26
C THR A 84 -19.48 5.75 1.10
N LYS A 85 -19.24 4.57 1.68
CA LYS A 85 -18.52 4.44 2.95
C LYS A 85 -17.05 4.82 2.84
N PHE A 86 -16.38 4.46 1.74
CA PHE A 86 -15.01 4.88 1.49
C PHE A 86 -14.91 6.40 1.31
N GLU A 87 -15.82 7.01 0.55
CA GLU A 87 -15.87 8.47 0.37
C GLU A 87 -16.13 9.21 1.69
N ALA A 88 -16.98 8.67 2.57
CA ALA A 88 -17.24 9.25 3.88
C ALA A 88 -15.98 9.17 4.77
N MET A 89 -15.36 8.00 4.84
CA MET A 89 -14.10 7.80 5.58
C MET A 89 -12.99 8.73 5.06
N GLU A 90 -12.87 8.90 3.74
CA GLU A 90 -11.89 9.81 3.16
C GLU A 90 -12.13 11.27 3.58
N LYS A 91 -13.38 11.72 3.65
CA LYS A 91 -13.70 13.07 4.15
C LYS A 91 -13.47 13.25 5.65
N GLU A 92 -13.65 12.19 6.44
CA GLU A 92 -13.56 12.24 7.90
C GLU A 92 -12.12 12.06 8.41
N ASP A 93 -11.40 11.10 7.84
CA ASP A 93 -10.11 10.62 8.35
C ASP A 93 -8.92 11.04 7.49
N ILE A 94 -9.13 11.44 6.23
CA ILE A 94 -8.07 11.86 5.32
C ILE A 94 -8.15 13.38 5.13
N GLU A 95 -7.05 14.06 5.45
CA GLU A 95 -6.95 15.51 5.24
C GLU A 95 -7.12 15.82 3.74
N ALA A 96 -7.98 16.80 3.43
CA ALA A 96 -8.19 17.24 2.05
C ALA A 96 -6.85 17.66 1.40
N GLY A 97 -6.57 17.12 0.22
CA GLY A 97 -5.32 17.41 -0.50
C GLY A 97 -4.19 16.40 -0.26
N VAL A 98 -4.39 15.36 0.57
CA VAL A 98 -3.35 14.35 0.87
C VAL A 98 -2.92 13.57 -0.37
N HIS A 99 -3.85 13.22 -1.25
CA HIS A 99 -3.54 12.48 -2.48
C HIS A 99 -2.66 13.33 -3.41
N GLU A 100 -3.05 14.58 -3.65
CA GLU A 100 -2.33 15.55 -4.47
C GLU A 100 -0.94 15.84 -3.88
N LYS A 101 -0.84 15.95 -2.56
CA LYS A 101 0.43 16.12 -1.85
C LYS A 101 1.40 14.99 -2.13
N TYR A 102 0.94 13.74 -2.08
CA TYR A 102 1.80 12.58 -2.33
C TYR A 102 2.14 12.42 -3.81
N THR A 103 1.19 12.65 -4.72
CA THR A 103 1.46 12.66 -6.17
C THR A 103 2.52 13.70 -6.52
N ALA A 104 2.35 14.95 -6.08
CA ALA A 104 3.32 16.01 -6.31
C ALA A 104 4.69 15.71 -5.67
N MET A 105 4.72 14.96 -4.57
CA MET A 105 5.98 14.51 -3.98
C MET A 105 6.69 13.48 -4.86
N ILE A 106 5.96 12.54 -5.45
CA ILE A 106 6.51 11.54 -6.36
C ILE A 106 7.06 12.22 -7.61
N GLU A 107 6.29 13.11 -8.25
CA GLU A 107 6.71 13.87 -9.45
C GLU A 107 8.01 14.64 -9.20
N ARG A 108 8.12 15.35 -8.06
CA ARG A 108 9.35 16.05 -7.69
C ARG A 108 10.54 15.11 -7.51
N LEU A 109 10.33 13.92 -6.94
CA LEU A 109 11.39 12.93 -6.76
C LEU A 109 11.84 12.35 -8.09
N GLU A 110 10.92 12.12 -9.02
CA GLU A 110 11.21 11.68 -10.38
C GLU A 110 12.09 12.69 -11.12
N GLU A 111 11.72 13.97 -11.08
CA GLU A 111 12.50 15.08 -11.64
C GLU A 111 13.92 15.13 -11.03
N GLN A 112 14.03 15.07 -9.70
CA GLN A 112 15.31 15.12 -9.00
C GLN A 112 16.23 13.94 -9.32
N LEU A 113 15.66 12.77 -9.58
CA LEU A 113 16.40 11.55 -9.88
C LEU A 113 16.63 11.34 -11.39
N GLY A 114 16.07 12.19 -12.25
CA GLY A 114 16.16 12.07 -13.70
C GLY A 114 15.47 10.81 -14.24
N VAL A 115 14.46 10.31 -13.52
CA VAL A 115 13.59 9.21 -13.94
C VAL A 115 12.23 9.80 -14.25
N CYS A 116 12.14 10.57 -15.33
CA CYS A 116 10.84 10.94 -15.86
C CYS A 116 10.21 9.69 -16.46
N SER A 117 9.00 9.35 -16.01
CA SER A 117 8.13 8.41 -16.72
C SER A 117 7.79 9.05 -18.08
N GLU A 118 8.10 8.35 -19.19
CA GLU A 118 7.61 8.70 -20.52
C GLU A 118 6.08 8.58 -20.60
#